data_AF-A0A376UG84-F1
#
_entry.id   AF-A0A376UG84-F1
#
_cell.length_a   1.000
_cell.length_b   1.000
_cell.length_c   1.000
_cell.angle_alpha   90.00
_cell.angle_beta   90.00
_cell.angle_gamma   90.00
#
_symmetry.space_group_name_H-M   'P 1'
#
loop_
_entity.id
_entity.type
_entity.pdbx_description
1 polymer ?
#
loop_
_entity_poly.entity_id
_entity_poly.type
_entity_poly.pdbx_seq_one_letter_code
_entity_poly.pdbx_strand_id
1 'polypeptide(L)'
;MTAWSWEKPCIDAEDECFNTEWSTEFTLLKAWDEYLKAWFALHLLEAMFQPSDSGKSFIFNMSVGYNLEGIKQPPMQQFIDNMMDASDHPKFAQYRDTLNKLLQDDAFLARHGLQEKRESLQALPARIPTSMVQGVTLSTMHGCPPHEIEAICRYMLEEKGLNTFVKLNPTLLGYARVREILDVCGFGYIGLKEESFDHDLKLTQALEMLERLMALAKEKSLGFGVKLTNTLGTINNKGALPGEEMYMSGRALFPLSINVAAVLSRAFDGKTAHFLFRWCQSADYPRYF
;
A
#
# COMPACT_ATOMS: atom_id res chain seq x y z
N MET A 1 19.06 11.65 17.97
CA MET A 1 18.03 10.60 17.87
C MET A 1 18.74 9.30 17.57
N THR A 2 18.76 8.37 18.52
CA THR A 2 19.27 7.02 18.32
C THR A 2 18.51 6.36 17.18
N ALA A 3 19.23 5.95 16.14
CA ALA A 3 18.64 5.11 15.10
C ALA A 3 18.18 3.81 15.78
N TRP A 4 16.89 3.50 15.71
CA TRP A 4 16.39 2.18 16.04
C TRP A 4 17.08 1.18 15.11
N SER A 5 18.09 0.47 15.62
CA SER A 5 18.80 -0.57 14.87
C SER A 5 17.96 -1.83 14.93
N TRP A 6 17.03 -1.98 14.00
CA TRP A 6 16.34 -3.25 13.79
C TRP A 6 17.30 -4.25 13.18
N GLU A 7 17.25 -5.49 13.65
CA GLU A 7 18.07 -6.58 13.10
C GLU A 7 17.74 -6.76 11.60
N LYS A 8 18.80 -6.93 10.81
CA LYS A 8 18.74 -7.07 9.35
C LYS A 8 19.26 -8.47 8.96
N PRO A 9 18.75 -9.07 7.87
CA PRO A 9 17.72 -8.54 6.96
C PRO A 9 16.32 -8.52 7.60
N CYS A 10 15.46 -7.60 7.17
CA CYS A 10 14.08 -7.49 7.65
C CYS A 10 13.04 -7.91 6.60
N ILE A 11 13.50 -8.28 5.40
CA ILE A 11 12.70 -8.77 4.28
C ILE A 11 13.47 -9.93 3.63
N ASP A 12 12.76 -11.03 3.40
CA ASP A 12 13.17 -12.16 2.59
C ASP A 12 12.19 -12.25 1.42
N ALA A 13 12.62 -11.75 0.25
CA ALA A 13 11.78 -11.56 -0.93
C ALA A 13 11.71 -12.79 -1.83
N GLU A 14 11.98 -13.99 -1.31
CA GLU A 14 11.64 -15.25 -1.99
C GLU A 14 10.12 -15.40 -2.17
N ASP A 15 9.67 -16.55 -2.67
CA ASP A 15 8.31 -16.71 -3.19
C ASP A 15 7.18 -16.33 -2.22
N GLU A 16 7.13 -16.88 -1.01
CA GLU A 16 6.11 -16.53 -0.03
C GLU A 16 6.33 -15.15 0.60
N CYS A 17 7.45 -14.49 0.29
CA CYS A 17 7.89 -13.17 0.74
C CYS A 17 7.59 -12.90 2.22
N PHE A 18 8.63 -12.95 3.05
CA PHE A 18 8.51 -12.73 4.49
C PHE A 18 9.13 -11.40 4.90
N ASN A 19 8.53 -10.75 5.88
CA ASN A 19 9.12 -9.59 6.54
C ASN A 19 9.05 -9.73 8.06
N THR A 20 9.92 -9.00 8.77
CA THR A 20 9.72 -8.74 10.19
C THR A 20 8.66 -7.65 10.36
N GLU A 21 8.03 -7.54 11.54
CA GLU A 21 6.93 -6.59 11.79
C GLU A 21 7.34 -5.16 11.42
N TRP A 22 8.57 -4.78 11.78
CA TRP A 22 9.15 -3.48 11.49
C TRP A 22 10.14 -3.56 10.33
N SER A 23 9.60 -3.52 9.11
CA SER A 23 10.37 -3.59 7.87
C SER A 23 10.29 -2.28 7.07
N THR A 24 10.95 -1.24 7.58
CA THR A 24 11.25 -0.05 6.75
C THR A 24 12.73 0.02 6.43
N GLU A 25 13.04 0.31 5.16
CA GLU A 25 14.39 0.57 4.70
C GLU A 25 14.71 2.07 4.68
N PHE A 26 13.69 2.93 4.56
CA PHE A 26 13.85 4.37 4.38
C PHE A 26 13.31 5.15 5.58
N THR A 27 13.99 6.25 5.89
CA THR A 27 13.43 7.31 6.72
C THR A 27 12.26 7.98 5.99
N LEU A 28 11.36 8.66 6.72
CA LEU A 28 10.24 9.37 6.10
C LEU A 28 10.68 10.36 5.01
N LEU A 29 11.77 11.10 5.26
CA LEU A 29 12.35 12.04 4.30
C LEU A 29 12.82 11.35 3.01
N LYS A 30 13.45 10.18 3.15
CA LYS A 30 13.91 9.41 1.99
C LYS A 30 12.74 8.75 1.26
N ALA A 31 11.78 8.19 1.99
CA ALA A 31 10.58 7.58 1.41
C ALA A 31 9.79 8.61 0.58
N TRP A 32 9.55 9.80 1.14
CA TRP A 32 8.87 10.87 0.42
C TRP A 32 9.63 11.31 -0.84
N ASP A 33 10.96 11.43 -0.77
CA ASP A 33 11.79 11.76 -1.93
C ASP A 33 11.64 10.75 -3.07
N GLU A 34 11.56 9.45 -2.76
CA GLU A 34 11.31 8.40 -3.75
C GLU A 34 9.88 8.44 -4.30
N TYR A 35 8.86 8.73 -3.47
CA TYR A 35 7.50 8.97 -3.97
C TYR A 35 7.46 10.15 -4.96
N LEU A 36 8.17 11.24 -4.66
CA LEU A 36 8.20 12.40 -5.54
C LEU A 36 8.89 12.08 -6.88
N LYS A 37 10.02 11.35 -6.88
CA LYS A 37 10.65 10.86 -8.12
C LYS A 37 9.70 9.97 -8.92
N ALA A 38 9.02 9.03 -8.25
CA ALA A 38 8.07 8.13 -8.88
C ALA A 38 6.90 8.90 -9.52
N TRP A 39 6.43 9.98 -8.90
CA TRP A 39 5.39 10.84 -9.46
C TRP A 39 5.77 11.42 -10.82
N PHE A 40 6.97 12.03 -10.93
CA PHE A 40 7.48 12.54 -12.20
C PHE A 40 7.71 11.42 -13.23
N ALA A 41 8.26 10.29 -12.80
CA ALA A 41 8.52 9.14 -13.67
C ALA A 41 7.21 8.57 -14.24
N LEU A 42 6.18 8.37 -13.42
CA LEU A 42 4.87 7.86 -13.87
C LEU A 42 4.21 8.82 -14.86
N HIS A 43 4.25 10.13 -14.60
CA HIS A 43 3.73 11.12 -15.54
C HIS A 43 4.48 11.14 -16.88
N LEU A 44 5.80 10.91 -16.87
CA LEU A 44 6.58 10.74 -18.09
C LEU A 44 6.20 9.47 -18.85
N LEU A 45 6.10 8.33 -18.15
CA LEU A 45 5.71 7.05 -18.75
C LEU A 45 4.30 7.13 -19.37
N GLU A 46 3.35 7.78 -18.69
CA GLU A 46 2.01 8.04 -19.20
C GLU A 46 2.05 8.80 -20.53
N ALA A 47 2.84 9.88 -20.61
CA ALA A 47 2.96 10.69 -21.82
C ALA A 47 3.69 9.96 -22.95
N MET A 48 4.70 9.14 -22.63
CA MET A 48 5.47 8.38 -23.60
C MET A 48 4.64 7.25 -24.22
N PHE A 49 3.94 6.48 -23.38
CA PHE A 49 3.31 5.24 -23.81
C PHE A 49 1.80 5.36 -24.05
N GLN A 50 1.13 6.36 -23.47
CA GLN A 50 -0.33 6.55 -23.56
C GLN A 50 -1.09 5.22 -23.39
N PRO A 51 -0.90 4.53 -22.26
CA PRO A 51 -1.50 3.21 -22.05
C PRO A 51 -3.04 3.22 -21.93
N SER A 52 -3.66 4.40 -21.89
CA SER A 52 -5.11 4.57 -21.81
C SER A 52 -5.57 5.79 -22.60
N ASP A 53 -6.68 5.65 -23.32
CA ASP A 53 -7.39 6.75 -24.00
C ASP A 53 -8.36 7.49 -23.07
N SER A 54 -8.63 6.95 -21.87
CA SER A 54 -9.71 7.42 -20.98
C SER A 54 -9.22 8.18 -19.74
N GLY A 55 -7.99 8.71 -19.76
CA GLY A 55 -7.38 9.45 -18.65
C GLY A 55 -6.16 8.75 -18.04
N LYS A 56 -5.75 9.17 -16.84
CA LYS A 56 -4.58 8.59 -16.15
C LYS A 56 -4.74 7.07 -15.99
N SER A 57 -3.73 6.32 -16.39
CA SER A 57 -3.71 4.85 -16.27
C SER A 57 -3.32 4.33 -14.88
N PHE A 58 -2.94 5.22 -13.96
CA PHE A 58 -2.44 4.84 -12.65
C PHE A 58 -3.15 5.55 -11.50
N ILE A 59 -3.19 4.86 -10.35
CA ILE A 59 -3.58 5.41 -9.06
C ILE A 59 -2.32 5.61 -8.23
N PHE A 60 -2.18 6.77 -7.61
CA PHE A 60 -1.07 7.10 -6.72
C PHE A 60 -1.60 7.32 -5.31
N ASN A 61 -1.09 6.55 -4.35
CA ASN A 61 -1.63 6.46 -3.01
C ASN A 61 -0.47 6.44 -2.00
N MET A 62 -0.63 7.11 -0.85
CA MET A 62 0.34 7.02 0.23
C MET A 62 0.07 5.79 1.11
N SER A 63 1.11 5.28 1.77
CA SER A 63 0.98 4.22 2.77
C SER A 63 1.41 4.73 4.13
N VAL A 64 0.58 4.55 5.15
CA VAL A 64 0.87 4.95 6.53
C VAL A 64 0.66 3.76 7.45
N GLY A 65 1.65 3.44 8.29
CA GLY A 65 1.58 2.31 9.22
C GLY A 65 2.19 2.63 10.58
N TYR A 66 1.44 3.39 11.38
CA TYR A 66 1.78 3.82 12.73
C TYR A 66 0.50 3.85 13.58
N ASN A 67 0.63 3.85 14.91
CA ASN A 67 -0.49 4.20 15.78
C ASN A 67 -0.88 5.68 15.59
N LEU A 68 -2.07 6.07 16.06
CA LEU A 68 -2.61 7.41 15.91
C LEU A 68 -1.71 8.47 16.55
N GLU A 69 -1.10 8.15 17.71
CA GLU A 69 -0.13 9.03 18.35
C GLU A 69 1.07 9.31 17.44
N GLY A 70 1.66 8.27 16.86
CA GLY A 70 2.76 8.36 15.90
C GLY A 70 2.37 9.11 14.63
N ILE A 71 1.15 8.90 14.14
CA ILE A 71 0.59 9.62 12.98
C ILE A 71 0.52 11.13 13.25
N LYS A 72 0.14 11.52 14.46
CA LYS A 72 0.03 12.93 14.86
C LYS A 72 1.38 13.60 15.11
N GLN A 73 2.50 12.86 15.14
CA GLN A 73 3.81 13.47 15.36
C GLN A 73 4.24 14.35 14.18
N PRO A 74 4.96 15.46 14.43
CA PRO A 74 5.36 16.40 13.39
C PRO A 74 6.06 15.79 12.16
N PRO A 75 7.00 14.82 12.31
CA PRO A 75 7.64 14.20 11.14
C PRO A 75 6.66 13.44 10.23
N MET A 76 5.64 12.79 10.80
CA MET A 76 4.64 12.06 10.03
C MET A 76 3.62 13.02 9.41
N GLN A 77 3.22 14.08 10.12
CA GLN A 77 2.38 15.13 9.53
C GLN A 77 3.08 15.78 8.34
N GLN A 78 4.37 16.13 8.47
CA GLN A 78 5.15 16.65 7.36
C GLN A 78 5.22 15.67 6.17
N PHE A 79 5.35 14.36 6.43
CA PHE A 79 5.30 13.34 5.37
C PHE A 79 3.94 13.33 4.67
N ILE A 80 2.85 13.28 5.42
CA ILE A 80 1.47 13.25 4.89
C ILE A 80 1.18 14.52 4.09
N ASP A 81 1.49 15.69 4.64
CA ASP A 81 1.22 16.99 4.00
C ASP A 81 1.97 17.13 2.68
N ASN A 82 3.27 16.80 2.65
CA ASN A 82 4.04 16.84 1.40
C ASN A 82 3.65 15.75 0.40
N MET A 83 3.03 14.64 0.85
CA MET A 83 2.43 13.66 -0.06
C MET A 83 1.11 14.15 -0.64
N MET A 84 0.34 14.96 0.11
CA MET A 84 -0.90 15.56 -0.37
C MET A 84 -0.62 16.67 -1.39
N ASP A 85 0.26 17.60 -1.04
CA ASP A 85 0.68 18.70 -1.90
C ASP A 85 2.17 19.01 -1.70
N ALA A 86 2.93 18.92 -2.77
CA ALA A 86 4.37 19.20 -2.79
C ALA A 86 4.71 20.61 -3.29
N SER A 87 3.73 21.51 -3.43
CA SER A 87 3.91 22.86 -4.00
C SER A 87 5.02 23.66 -3.32
N ASP A 88 5.10 23.55 -2.01
CA ASP A 88 5.99 24.35 -1.17
C ASP A 88 7.36 23.68 -0.98
N HIS A 89 7.52 22.44 -1.45
CA HIS A 89 8.76 21.70 -1.27
C HIS A 89 9.76 21.96 -2.41
N PRO A 90 11.00 22.43 -2.13
CA PRO A 90 11.96 22.83 -3.16
C PRO A 90 12.33 21.70 -4.14
N LYS A 91 12.31 20.45 -3.67
CA LYS A 91 12.54 19.28 -4.52
C LYS A 91 11.50 19.11 -5.64
N PHE A 92 10.28 19.60 -5.49
CA PHE A 92 9.29 19.54 -6.59
C PHE A 92 9.78 20.37 -7.77
N ALA A 93 10.19 21.62 -7.53
CA ALA A 93 10.79 22.48 -8.55
C ALA A 93 12.05 21.84 -9.16
N GLN A 94 12.92 21.28 -8.31
CA GLN A 94 14.13 20.59 -8.76
C GLN A 94 13.85 19.44 -9.73
N TYR A 95 12.91 18.55 -9.41
CA TYR A 95 12.58 17.41 -10.28
C TYR A 95 11.80 17.83 -11.52
N ARG A 96 10.96 18.86 -11.42
CA ARG A 96 10.33 19.49 -12.59
C ARG A 96 11.37 20.04 -13.56
N ASP A 97 12.37 20.76 -13.06
CA ASP A 97 13.45 21.31 -13.88
C ASP A 97 14.34 20.22 -14.48
N THR A 98 14.58 19.15 -13.72
CA THR A 98 15.31 17.96 -14.19
C THR A 98 14.58 17.30 -15.35
N LEU A 99 13.26 17.07 -15.21
CA LEU A 99 12.43 16.54 -16.28
C LEU A 99 12.39 17.48 -17.48
N ASN A 100 12.27 18.79 -17.26
CA ASN A 100 12.29 19.77 -18.35
C ASN A 100 13.58 19.68 -19.15
N LYS A 101 14.76 19.69 -18.50
CA LYS A 101 16.04 19.54 -19.19
C LYS A 101 16.11 18.26 -20.03
N LEU A 102 15.62 17.14 -19.49
CA LEU A 102 15.57 15.86 -20.22
C LEU A 102 14.68 15.94 -21.46
N LEU A 103 13.52 16.59 -21.37
CA LEU A 103 12.55 16.68 -22.48
C LEU A 103 12.89 17.78 -23.51
N GLN A 104 13.82 18.67 -23.19
CA GLN A 104 14.42 19.60 -24.15
C GLN A 104 15.61 18.99 -24.91
N ASP A 105 16.13 17.83 -24.50
CA ASP A 105 17.23 17.15 -25.18
C ASP A 105 16.75 16.38 -26.42
N ASP A 106 17.07 16.91 -27.60
CA ASP A 106 16.75 16.29 -28.89
C ASP A 106 17.35 14.89 -29.06
N ALA A 107 18.51 14.60 -28.45
CA ALA A 107 19.13 13.29 -28.52
C ALA A 107 18.33 12.27 -27.69
N PHE A 108 17.78 12.66 -26.55
CA PHE A 108 16.88 11.82 -25.76
C PHE A 108 15.60 11.49 -26.55
N LEU A 109 14.96 12.51 -27.13
CA LEU A 109 13.75 12.32 -27.92
C LEU A 109 14.00 11.44 -29.15
N ALA A 110 15.09 11.65 -29.87
CA ALA A 110 15.47 10.84 -31.02
C ALA A 110 15.76 9.38 -30.63
N ARG A 111 16.52 9.16 -29.56
CA ARG A 111 16.88 7.81 -29.08
C ARG A 111 15.66 6.96 -28.75
N HIS A 112 14.60 7.58 -28.24
CA HIS A 112 13.37 6.90 -27.83
C HIS A 112 12.24 7.01 -28.85
N GLY A 113 12.48 7.56 -30.04
CA GLY A 113 11.45 7.69 -31.09
C GLY A 113 10.29 8.62 -30.72
N LEU A 114 10.54 9.63 -29.89
CA LEU A 114 9.52 10.51 -29.30
C LEU A 114 9.33 11.83 -30.05
N GLN A 115 9.93 11.99 -31.23
CA GLN A 115 9.93 13.25 -31.98
C GLN A 115 8.50 13.73 -32.32
N GLU A 116 7.60 12.82 -32.69
CA GLU A 116 6.20 13.14 -32.97
C GLU A 116 5.43 13.63 -31.72
N LYS A 117 5.94 13.33 -30.52
CA LYS A 117 5.36 13.75 -29.23
C LYS A 117 6.08 14.94 -28.61
N ARG A 118 7.03 15.58 -29.31
CA ARG A 118 7.92 16.63 -28.78
C ARG A 118 7.16 17.74 -28.05
N GLU A 119 6.18 18.36 -28.71
CA GLU A 119 5.46 19.49 -28.12
C GLU A 119 4.73 19.11 -26.82
N SER A 120 4.03 17.97 -26.83
CA SER A 120 3.34 17.45 -25.64
C SER A 120 4.32 17.14 -24.50
N LEU A 121 5.45 16.50 -24.81
CA LEU A 121 6.47 16.14 -23.82
C LEU A 121 7.15 17.39 -23.26
N GLN A 122 7.52 18.36 -24.08
CA GLN A 122 8.13 19.61 -23.62
C GLN A 122 7.18 20.43 -22.73
N ALA A 123 5.87 20.33 -22.95
CA ALA A 123 4.87 20.94 -22.08
C ALA A 123 4.53 20.09 -20.82
N LEU A 124 4.99 18.84 -20.72
CA LEU A 124 4.66 17.94 -19.61
C LEU A 124 5.08 18.49 -18.23
N PRO A 125 6.31 19.02 -18.02
CA PRO A 125 6.76 19.44 -16.69
C PRO A 125 5.85 20.49 -16.06
N ALA A 126 5.28 21.39 -16.86
CA ALA A 126 4.35 22.42 -16.40
C ALA A 126 2.95 21.89 -16.04
N ARG A 127 2.58 20.71 -16.56
CA ARG A 127 1.27 20.08 -16.35
C ARG A 127 1.26 19.06 -15.20
N ILE A 128 2.42 18.63 -14.71
CA ILE A 128 2.49 17.72 -13.57
C ILE A 128 1.97 18.45 -12.32
N PRO A 129 0.89 17.97 -11.68
CA PRO A 129 0.31 18.66 -10.54
C PRO A 129 1.18 18.46 -9.29
N THR A 130 1.15 19.48 -8.42
CA THR A 130 1.80 19.42 -7.10
C THR A 130 1.00 18.59 -6.11
N SER A 131 -0.32 18.47 -6.32
CA SER A 131 -1.19 17.56 -5.60
C SER A 131 -0.96 16.12 -6.03
N MET A 132 -0.22 15.36 -5.22
CA MET A 132 0.26 14.03 -5.58
C MET A 132 -0.72 12.91 -5.23
N VAL A 133 -1.30 12.92 -4.03
CA VAL A 133 -2.23 11.88 -3.59
C VAL A 133 -3.54 12.45 -3.06
N GLN A 134 -4.60 11.70 -3.28
CA GLN A 134 -5.95 11.97 -2.76
C GLN A 134 -6.44 10.84 -1.84
N GLY A 135 -5.60 9.86 -1.55
CA GLY A 135 -5.94 8.75 -0.68
C GLY A 135 -4.75 8.23 0.10
N VAL A 136 -5.07 7.38 1.08
CA VAL A 136 -4.15 6.67 1.95
C VAL A 136 -4.54 5.19 2.05
N THR A 137 -3.56 4.30 2.08
CA THR A 137 -3.71 2.91 2.53
C THR A 137 -3.05 2.75 3.90
N LEU A 138 -3.86 2.40 4.90
CA LEU A 138 -3.44 2.16 6.27
C LEU A 138 -2.98 0.71 6.44
N SER A 139 -1.79 0.54 7.00
CA SER A 139 -1.26 -0.76 7.42
C SER A 139 -1.21 -0.77 8.94
N THR A 140 -2.03 -1.60 9.58
CA THR A 140 -2.02 -1.74 11.02
C THR A 140 -1.07 -2.87 11.40
N MET A 141 -0.40 -2.73 12.53
CA MET A 141 0.39 -3.81 13.11
C MET A 141 -0.50 -4.99 13.51
N HIS A 142 0.08 -6.19 13.58
CA HIS A 142 -0.58 -7.33 14.20
C HIS A 142 -0.89 -7.03 15.67
N GLY A 143 -2.08 -7.44 16.12
CA GLY A 143 -2.59 -7.11 17.46
C GLY A 143 -3.02 -5.65 17.66
N CYS A 144 -3.09 -4.82 16.60
CA CYS A 144 -3.60 -3.46 16.72
C CYS A 144 -5.07 -3.47 17.20
N PRO A 145 -5.42 -2.78 18.31
CA PRO A 145 -6.77 -2.81 18.84
C PRO A 145 -7.80 -2.26 17.84
N PRO A 146 -9.01 -2.85 17.73
CA PRO A 146 -10.02 -2.41 16.76
C PRO A 146 -10.37 -0.92 16.85
N HIS A 147 -10.44 -0.37 18.07
CA HIS A 147 -10.73 1.05 18.28
C HIS A 147 -9.62 1.97 17.77
N GLU A 148 -8.36 1.51 17.80
CA GLU A 148 -7.22 2.26 17.29
C GLU A 148 -7.25 2.28 15.75
N ILE A 149 -7.56 1.15 15.13
CA ILE A 149 -7.75 1.04 13.68
C ILE A 149 -8.84 2.03 13.22
N GLU A 150 -9.99 2.01 13.89
CA GLU A 150 -11.10 2.91 13.57
C GLU A 150 -10.71 4.39 13.78
N ALA A 151 -10.03 4.72 14.89
CA ALA A 151 -9.61 6.08 15.19
C ALA A 151 -8.63 6.64 14.14
N ILE A 152 -7.71 5.81 13.64
CA ILE A 152 -6.80 6.21 12.56
C ILE A 152 -7.59 6.45 11.25
N CYS A 153 -8.50 5.55 10.90
CA CYS A 153 -9.33 5.71 9.70
C CYS A 153 -10.18 6.99 9.76
N ARG A 154 -10.80 7.25 10.92
CA ARG A 154 -11.57 8.47 11.20
C ARG A 154 -10.70 9.71 11.05
N TYR A 155 -9.51 9.72 11.63
CA TYR A 155 -8.57 10.83 11.50
C TYR A 155 -8.22 11.15 10.04
N MET A 156 -7.99 10.12 9.21
CA MET A 156 -7.69 10.33 7.79
C MET A 156 -8.88 10.88 6.99
N LEU A 157 -10.11 10.43 7.31
CA LEU A 157 -11.33 10.91 6.66
C LEU A 157 -11.74 12.31 7.13
N GLU A 158 -11.66 12.59 8.42
CA GLU A 158 -12.18 13.81 9.05
C GLU A 158 -11.15 14.95 9.04
N GLU A 159 -9.93 14.69 9.49
CA GLU A 159 -8.91 15.73 9.68
C GLU A 159 -8.04 15.91 8.43
N LYS A 160 -7.73 14.83 7.72
CA LYS A 160 -6.89 14.90 6.50
C LYS A 160 -7.70 14.98 5.21
N GLY A 161 -8.99 14.64 5.23
CA GLY A 161 -9.85 14.67 4.05
C GLY A 161 -9.43 13.69 2.95
N LEU A 162 -8.85 12.53 3.32
CA LEU A 162 -8.30 11.56 2.38
C LEU A 162 -9.23 10.37 2.16
N ASN A 163 -9.34 9.92 0.90
CA ASN A 163 -9.91 8.61 0.60
C ASN A 163 -9.12 7.52 1.33
N THR A 164 -9.76 6.67 2.11
CA THR A 164 -9.06 5.83 3.08
C THR A 164 -9.31 4.34 2.81
N PHE A 165 -8.23 3.59 2.66
CA PHE A 165 -8.27 2.13 2.60
C PHE A 165 -7.60 1.56 3.84
N VAL A 166 -8.23 0.61 4.52
CA VAL A 166 -7.59 -0.13 5.61
C VAL A 166 -7.23 -1.54 5.14
N LYS A 167 -6.00 -1.98 5.40
CA LYS A 167 -5.63 -3.37 5.15
C LYS A 167 -6.17 -4.27 6.26
N LEU A 168 -6.70 -5.43 5.91
CA LEU A 168 -7.19 -6.41 6.87
C LEU A 168 -6.40 -7.72 6.76
N ASN A 169 -6.09 -8.33 7.90
CA ASN A 169 -5.37 -9.60 8.00
C ASN A 169 -6.28 -10.79 7.64
N PRO A 170 -5.70 -11.91 7.16
CA PRO A 170 -6.48 -13.11 6.84
C PRO A 170 -6.94 -13.85 8.11
N THR A 171 -6.46 -13.45 9.29
CA THR A 171 -6.89 -13.92 10.61
C THR A 171 -8.39 -13.71 10.86
N LEU A 172 -9.06 -12.84 10.10
CA LEU A 172 -10.52 -12.70 10.07
C LEU A 172 -11.27 -14.00 9.76
N LEU A 173 -10.64 -14.97 9.10
CA LEU A 173 -11.23 -16.29 8.85
C LEU A 173 -11.21 -17.20 10.09
N GLY A 174 -10.39 -16.88 11.09
CA GLY A 174 -10.12 -17.73 12.25
C GLY A 174 -9.08 -18.82 11.96
N TYR A 175 -8.41 -19.31 13.01
CA TYR A 175 -7.28 -20.24 12.92
C TYR A 175 -7.63 -21.50 12.13
N ALA A 176 -8.69 -22.22 12.54
CA ALA A 176 -9.07 -23.49 11.94
C ALA A 176 -9.30 -23.38 10.43
N ARG A 177 -9.96 -22.31 9.99
CA ARG A 177 -10.26 -22.09 8.55
C ARG A 177 -9.01 -21.70 7.77
N VAL A 178 -8.14 -20.84 8.33
CA VAL A 178 -6.86 -20.51 7.68
C VAL A 178 -5.99 -21.76 7.52
N ARG A 179 -5.86 -22.55 8.58
CA ARG A 179 -5.08 -23.80 8.57
C ARG A 179 -5.60 -24.78 7.52
N GLU A 180 -6.92 -25.02 7.51
CA GLU A 180 -7.59 -25.88 6.51
C GLU A 180 -7.28 -25.43 5.08
N ILE A 181 -7.44 -24.14 4.77
CA ILE A 181 -7.19 -23.60 3.42
C ILE A 181 -5.73 -23.82 3.01
N LEU A 182 -4.79 -23.51 3.91
CA LEU A 182 -3.37 -23.69 3.62
C LEU A 182 -3.05 -25.17 3.35
N ASP A 183 -3.57 -26.10 4.16
CA ASP A 183 -3.29 -27.53 4.00
C ASP A 183 -3.84 -28.08 2.69
N VAL A 184 -5.09 -27.74 2.35
CA VAL A 184 -5.73 -28.16 1.08
C VAL A 184 -5.01 -27.59 -0.13
N CYS A 185 -4.47 -26.38 -0.04
CA CYS A 185 -3.71 -25.74 -1.11
C CYS A 185 -2.24 -26.17 -1.20
N GLY A 186 -1.78 -27.11 -0.36
CA GLY A 186 -0.40 -27.60 -0.38
C GLY A 186 0.61 -26.74 0.39
N PHE A 187 0.13 -25.80 1.22
CA PHE A 187 0.92 -24.89 2.05
C PHE A 187 1.07 -25.38 3.51
N GLY A 188 1.10 -26.70 3.71
CA GLY A 188 1.23 -27.34 5.03
C GLY A 188 2.54 -27.05 5.77
N TYR A 189 3.57 -26.60 5.05
CA TYR A 189 4.87 -26.22 5.65
C TYR A 189 4.84 -24.88 6.39
N ILE A 190 3.80 -24.05 6.19
CA ILE A 190 3.66 -22.78 6.89
C ILE A 190 3.25 -23.04 8.33
N GLY A 191 4.12 -22.73 9.29
CA GLY A 191 3.80 -22.80 10.71
C GLY A 191 2.93 -21.63 11.16
N LEU A 192 1.87 -21.90 11.92
CA LEU A 192 0.99 -20.89 12.51
C LEU A 192 0.94 -21.06 14.02
N LYS A 193 0.83 -19.94 14.75
CA LYS A 193 0.52 -19.94 16.18
C LYS A 193 -0.96 -19.56 16.35
N GLU A 194 -1.70 -20.37 17.08
CA GLU A 194 -3.14 -20.13 17.28
C GLU A 194 -3.37 -18.86 18.09
N GLU A 195 -2.48 -18.58 19.04
CA GLU A 195 -2.50 -17.42 19.92
C GLU A 195 -2.40 -16.10 19.14
N SER A 196 -1.70 -16.08 18.00
CA SER A 196 -1.62 -14.88 17.13
C SER A 196 -2.99 -14.47 16.60
N PHE A 197 -3.92 -15.40 16.41
CA PHE A 197 -5.28 -15.09 15.97
C PHE A 197 -6.10 -14.48 17.11
N ASP A 198 -5.77 -14.76 18.37
CA ASP A 198 -6.50 -14.29 19.54
C ASP A 198 -6.39 -12.79 19.75
N HIS A 199 -5.19 -12.24 19.49
CA HIS A 199 -4.89 -10.82 19.63
C HIS A 199 -5.35 -9.95 18.46
N ASP A 200 -5.61 -10.57 17.31
CA ASP A 200 -5.99 -9.87 16.08
C ASP A 200 -7.48 -9.49 16.04
N LEU A 201 -7.79 -8.53 15.15
CA LEU A 201 -9.14 -8.05 14.88
C LEU A 201 -10.09 -9.21 14.53
N LYS A 202 -11.20 -9.32 15.26
CA LYS A 202 -12.23 -10.35 15.02
C LYS A 202 -13.19 -9.94 13.92
N LEU A 203 -13.75 -10.93 13.22
CA LEU A 203 -14.68 -10.69 12.11
C LEU A 203 -15.87 -9.81 12.51
N THR A 204 -16.56 -10.09 13.61
CA THR A 204 -17.70 -9.29 14.06
C THR A 204 -17.31 -7.83 14.30
N GLN A 205 -16.19 -7.60 14.99
CA GLN A 205 -15.67 -6.25 15.25
C GLN A 205 -15.27 -5.54 13.95
N ALA A 206 -14.68 -6.27 13.00
CA ALA A 206 -14.33 -5.74 11.69
C ALA A 206 -15.59 -5.29 10.93
N LEU A 207 -16.62 -6.12 10.87
CA LEU A 207 -17.87 -5.79 10.16
C LEU A 207 -18.52 -4.51 10.73
N GLU A 208 -18.66 -4.43 12.05
CA GLU A 208 -19.23 -3.27 12.73
C GLU A 208 -18.39 -1.99 12.50
N MET A 209 -17.06 -2.10 12.57
CA MET A 209 -16.14 -1.00 12.30
C MET A 209 -16.26 -0.52 10.85
N LEU A 210 -16.29 -1.45 9.89
CA LEU A 210 -16.40 -1.12 8.46
C LEU A 210 -17.73 -0.42 8.15
N GLU A 211 -18.84 -0.85 8.75
CA GLU A 211 -20.14 -0.19 8.58
C GLU A 211 -20.09 1.28 9.03
N ARG A 212 -19.53 1.55 10.21
CA ARG A 212 -19.37 2.93 10.73
C ARG A 212 -18.46 3.78 9.85
N LEU A 213 -17.34 3.22 9.37
CA LEU A 213 -16.39 3.95 8.53
C LEU A 213 -16.94 4.22 7.12
N MET A 214 -17.70 3.28 6.53
CA MET A 214 -18.40 3.49 5.28
C MET A 214 -19.44 4.62 5.40
N ALA A 215 -20.20 4.64 6.50
CA ALA A 215 -21.16 5.71 6.77
C ALA A 215 -20.47 7.08 6.93
N LEU A 216 -19.36 7.13 7.67
CA LEU A 216 -18.58 8.34 7.85
C LEU A 216 -17.99 8.86 6.52
N ALA A 217 -17.41 7.98 5.71
CA ALA A 217 -16.84 8.37 4.43
C ALA A 217 -17.92 8.96 3.50
N LYS A 218 -19.12 8.37 3.49
CA LYS A 218 -20.27 8.92 2.78
C LYS A 218 -20.67 10.30 3.30
N GLU A 219 -20.70 10.51 4.62
CA GLU A 219 -20.95 11.82 5.23
C GLU A 219 -19.91 12.87 4.77
N LYS A 220 -18.64 12.49 4.71
CA LYS A 220 -17.54 13.37 4.28
C LYS A 220 -17.40 13.48 2.76
N SER A 221 -18.25 12.81 1.97
CA SER A 221 -18.11 12.74 0.50
C SER A 221 -16.75 12.20 0.04
N LEU A 222 -16.21 11.22 0.78
CA LEU A 222 -14.96 10.53 0.50
C LEU A 222 -15.19 9.04 0.25
N GLY A 223 -14.23 8.40 -0.42
CA GLY A 223 -14.17 6.96 -0.58
C GLY A 223 -13.57 6.27 0.64
N PHE A 224 -14.20 5.17 1.06
CA PHE A 224 -13.63 4.24 2.02
C PHE A 224 -13.66 2.81 1.46
N GLY A 225 -12.61 2.06 1.75
CA GLY A 225 -12.39 0.73 1.20
C GLY A 225 -11.54 -0.13 2.11
N VAL A 226 -11.41 -1.40 1.72
CA VAL A 226 -10.44 -2.30 2.35
C VAL A 226 -9.51 -2.89 1.30
N LYS A 227 -8.27 -3.13 1.71
CA LYS A 227 -7.28 -3.83 0.88
C LYS A 227 -7.04 -5.21 1.47
N LEU A 228 -7.35 -6.24 0.68
CA LEU A 228 -7.23 -7.63 1.10
C LEU A 228 -6.04 -8.30 0.41
N THR A 229 -5.17 -9.01 1.12
CA THR A 229 -4.97 -9.03 2.59
C THR A 229 -3.67 -8.30 2.96
N ASN A 230 -3.46 -8.00 4.24
CA ASN A 230 -2.21 -7.41 4.74
C ASN A 230 -1.11 -8.49 4.76
N THR A 231 -0.82 -9.08 5.91
CA THR A 231 0.11 -10.20 6.06
C THR A 231 -0.48 -11.26 6.99
N LEU A 232 0.05 -12.47 6.95
CA LEU A 232 -0.24 -13.51 7.94
C LEU A 232 0.99 -13.73 8.81
N GLY A 233 0.84 -13.63 10.13
CA GLY A 233 1.89 -14.02 11.07
C GLY A 233 2.15 -15.53 11.01
N THR A 234 3.41 -15.91 10.87
CA THR A 234 3.84 -17.31 10.75
C THR A 234 5.02 -17.57 11.67
N ILE A 235 5.20 -18.83 12.09
CA ILE A 235 6.38 -19.25 12.84
C ILE A 235 7.60 -19.12 11.93
N ASN A 236 8.65 -18.47 12.43
CA ASN A 236 9.90 -18.35 11.69
C ASN A 236 10.69 -19.67 11.74
N ASN A 237 10.44 -20.52 10.75
CA ASN A 237 11.18 -21.78 10.57
C ASN A 237 12.31 -21.68 9.53
N LYS A 238 12.49 -20.50 8.92
CA LYS A 238 13.38 -20.31 7.77
C LYS A 238 14.79 -19.88 8.18
N GLY A 239 14.93 -19.20 9.32
CA GLY A 239 16.21 -18.73 9.86
C GLY A 239 16.86 -17.59 9.06
N ALA A 240 16.23 -17.12 7.99
CA ALA A 240 16.70 -16.01 7.16
C ALA A 240 16.42 -14.63 7.80
N LEU A 241 15.36 -14.55 8.61
CA LEU A 241 14.94 -13.35 9.33
C LEU A 241 15.18 -13.54 10.84
N PRO A 242 15.41 -12.45 11.60
CA PRO A 242 15.50 -12.51 13.05
C PRO A 242 14.13 -12.78 13.71
N GLY A 243 14.14 -13.31 14.93
CA GLY A 243 12.95 -13.52 15.77
C GLY A 243 12.20 -14.82 15.48
N GLU A 244 11.21 -15.13 16.33
CA GLU A 244 10.43 -16.38 16.27
C GLU A 244 9.22 -16.31 15.33
N GLU A 245 8.94 -15.13 14.76
CA GLU A 245 7.80 -14.85 13.90
C GLU A 245 8.20 -14.06 12.67
N MET A 246 7.52 -14.33 11.57
CA MET A 246 7.68 -13.63 10.31
C MET A 246 6.33 -13.47 9.61
N TYR A 247 6.20 -12.42 8.81
CA TYR A 247 4.93 -12.00 8.23
C TYR A 247 4.91 -12.27 6.73
N MET A 248 4.06 -13.20 6.33
CA MET A 248 3.98 -13.69 4.96
C MET A 248 3.14 -12.77 4.09
N SER A 249 3.62 -12.48 2.87
CA SER A 249 2.98 -11.59 1.89
C SER A 249 2.79 -12.20 0.49
N GLY A 250 3.31 -13.39 0.23
CA GLY A 250 3.40 -14.01 -1.11
C GLY A 250 2.28 -15.01 -1.43
N ARG A 251 2.59 -16.00 -2.28
CA ARG A 251 1.57 -16.79 -3.01
C ARG A 251 0.48 -17.42 -2.13
N ALA A 252 0.86 -17.89 -0.94
CA ALA A 252 -0.04 -18.58 -0.02
C ALA A 252 -1.13 -17.66 0.59
N LEU A 253 -0.98 -16.33 0.48
CA LEU A 253 -2.05 -15.40 0.87
C LEU A 253 -3.20 -15.33 -0.13
N PHE A 254 -3.02 -15.73 -1.39
CA PHE A 254 -4.10 -15.66 -2.39
C PHE A 254 -5.37 -16.40 -1.96
N PRO A 255 -5.32 -17.71 -1.63
CA PRO A 255 -6.53 -18.44 -1.25
C PRO A 255 -7.15 -17.91 0.05
N LEU A 256 -6.36 -17.33 0.95
CA LEU A 256 -6.87 -16.68 2.15
C LEU A 256 -7.59 -15.36 1.82
N SER A 257 -6.98 -14.53 0.99
CA SER A 257 -7.50 -13.21 0.59
C SER A 257 -8.85 -13.33 -0.11
N ILE A 258 -9.00 -14.30 -1.02
CA ILE A 258 -10.27 -14.52 -1.73
C ILE A 258 -11.37 -15.08 -0.82
N ASN A 259 -11.01 -15.85 0.21
CA ASN A 259 -11.97 -16.32 1.20
C ASN A 259 -12.44 -15.18 2.12
N VAL A 260 -11.52 -14.30 2.58
CA VAL A 260 -11.89 -13.08 3.33
C VAL A 260 -12.81 -12.21 2.48
N ALA A 261 -12.46 -12.00 1.21
CA ALA A 261 -13.28 -11.25 0.26
C ALA A 261 -14.70 -11.80 0.16
N ALA A 262 -14.84 -13.12 0.03
CA ALA A 262 -16.14 -13.78 -0.06
C ALA A 262 -16.95 -13.61 1.23
N VAL A 263 -16.32 -13.65 2.40
CA VAL A 263 -16.98 -13.39 3.69
C VAL A 263 -17.48 -11.95 3.77
N LEU A 264 -16.63 -10.97 3.48
CA LEU A 264 -17.01 -9.56 3.55
C LEU A 264 -18.05 -9.22 2.47
N SER A 265 -17.91 -9.74 1.25
CA SER A 265 -18.87 -9.55 0.17
C SER A 265 -20.27 -10.03 0.56
N ARG A 266 -20.39 -11.20 1.19
CA ARG A 266 -21.67 -11.72 1.72
C ARG A 266 -22.22 -10.86 2.85
N ALA A 267 -21.37 -10.41 3.78
CA ALA A 267 -21.81 -9.60 4.92
C ALA A 267 -22.40 -8.24 4.52
N PHE A 268 -22.01 -7.73 3.35
CA PHE A 268 -22.45 -6.42 2.83
C PHE A 268 -23.30 -6.54 1.55
N ASP A 269 -23.87 -7.71 1.24
CA ASP A 269 -24.72 -7.96 0.05
C ASP A 269 -24.08 -7.51 -1.28
N GLY A 270 -22.76 -7.61 -1.40
CA GLY A 270 -22.01 -7.09 -2.54
C GLY A 270 -21.94 -5.56 -2.64
N LYS A 271 -22.63 -4.80 -1.78
CA LYS A 271 -22.64 -3.31 -1.71
C LYS A 271 -21.37 -2.74 -1.05
N THR A 272 -20.25 -3.38 -1.30
CA THR A 272 -19.07 -3.26 -0.45
C THR A 272 -18.34 -1.93 -0.58
N ALA A 273 -17.73 -1.51 0.53
CA ALA A 273 -16.60 -0.58 0.52
C ALA A 273 -15.67 -0.98 -0.62
N HIS A 274 -15.22 -0.03 -1.45
CA HIS A 274 -14.44 -0.35 -2.65
C HIS A 274 -13.30 -1.34 -2.31
N PHE A 275 -13.43 -2.60 -2.74
CA PHE A 275 -12.40 -3.59 -2.49
C PHE A 275 -11.28 -3.40 -3.51
N LEU A 276 -10.11 -2.99 -3.04
CA LEU A 276 -8.93 -3.01 -3.86
C LEU A 276 -8.25 -4.38 -3.73
N PHE A 277 -8.54 -5.28 -4.65
CA PHE A 277 -7.74 -6.49 -4.86
C PHE A 277 -6.50 -6.10 -5.66
N ARG A 278 -5.34 -6.08 -5.00
CA ARG A 278 -4.07 -5.93 -5.70
C ARG A 278 -3.20 -7.13 -5.39
N TRP A 279 -3.29 -8.13 -6.26
CA TRP A 279 -2.36 -9.24 -6.30
C TRP A 279 -1.16 -8.81 -7.14
N CYS A 280 0.01 -8.67 -6.53
CA CYS A 280 1.25 -8.56 -7.28
C CYS A 280 1.86 -9.95 -7.30
N GLN A 281 1.44 -10.77 -8.26
CA GLN A 281 2.23 -11.96 -8.59
C GLN A 281 3.56 -11.42 -9.13
N SER A 282 4.69 -11.86 -8.56
CA SER A 282 5.94 -11.87 -9.33
C SER A 282 5.59 -12.52 -10.65
N ALA A 283 5.78 -11.78 -11.74
CA ALA A 283 5.54 -12.31 -13.07
C ALA A 283 6.46 -13.53 -13.25
N ASP A 284 5.90 -14.72 -13.11
CA ASP A 284 6.43 -15.90 -13.76
C ASP A 284 6.40 -15.58 -15.25
N TYR A 285 7.55 -15.18 -15.79
CA TYR A 285 7.77 -15.21 -17.22
C TYR A 285 7.50 -16.65 -17.67
N PRO A 286 6.52 -16.90 -18.56
CA PRO A 286 6.43 -18.20 -19.19
C PRO A 286 7.71 -18.44 -19.98
N ARG A 287 8.51 -19.40 -19.51
CA ARG A 287 9.45 -20.11 -20.37
C ARG A 287 8.62 -20.84 -21.42
N TYR A 288 8.72 -20.38 -22.67
CA TYR A 288 8.32 -21.05 -23.91
C TYR A 288 6.82 -21.36 -24.08
N PHE A 289 6.12 -20.61 -24.95
CA PHE A 289 5.80 -20.97 -26.34
C PHE A 289 5.23 -19.74 -27.06
#